data_AF-M7SYW8-F1
#
_entry.id   AF-M7SYW8-F1
#
_cell.length_a   1.000
_cell.length_b   1.000
_cell.length_c   1.000
_cell.angle_alpha   90.00
_cell.angle_beta   90.00
_cell.angle_gamma   90.00
#
_symmetry.space_group_name_H-M   'P 1'
#
loop_
_entity.id
_entity.type
_entity.pdbx_description
1 polymer ?
#
loop_
_entity_poly.entity_id
_entity_poly.type
_entity_poly.pdbx_seq_one_letter_code
_entity_poly.pdbx_strand_id
1 'polypeptide(L)'
;MATARKRPRPDNEESQAECPFTVIHPDPNEKEKKAKRRRQDSEGQTPPPKILLQPSPFSPMGKFKDLNNTLDRHYQVQPFQKWVDMTRYNSFVLNGVKYYSEGFIFVANSSTIERQKNPGEALQPRKKSDDDWVARILEIRASDEHHVYARVYWMYWPDELPPGTQEGRRTIQGRQSYHGQNELIASNHMDVINVVSVTASATVNQWDETNEEEVQAALYWRQAFDVRSMELSSAESRCRCNRPENPDKRLIGCTNEECKKWLHDDCLVHETLLNTFKRLGTDKPHKPAPIKEEQEDGEGPKRPLSPSESGAAQTAQQSIDVKPEEQQATIKLADVDNGGSTMKAEDSMTVAVASGTESKKRGRPRRSEPNDPGTAKPYEGYFEAVIRNDISPPIVEIKDLRENVTGGDKEWTESISCLCCGRQIH
;
A
#
# COMPACT_ATOMS: atom_id res chain seq x y z
N MET A 1 20.86 24.21 4.01
CA MET A 1 20.25 22.89 4.26
C MET A 1 18.83 22.94 3.76
N ALA A 2 18.45 22.08 2.82
CA ALA A 2 17.08 22.00 2.34
C ALA A 2 16.20 21.57 3.51
N THR A 3 15.27 22.44 3.93
CA THR A 3 14.25 22.03 4.89
C THR A 3 13.30 21.12 4.13
N ALA A 4 13.17 19.86 4.58
CA ALA A 4 12.19 18.93 4.06
C ALA A 4 10.78 19.48 4.41
N ARG A 5 10.29 20.42 3.60
CA ARG A 5 8.94 20.96 3.79
C ARG A 5 7.98 19.95 3.18
N LYS A 6 7.10 19.38 4.01
CA LYS A 6 5.79 18.92 3.56
C LYS A 6 5.19 20.08 2.75
N ARG A 7 4.55 19.80 1.59
CA ARG A 7 4.11 20.78 0.56
C ARG A 7 3.94 22.21 1.12
N PRO A 8 4.56 23.25 0.53
CA PRO A 8 4.58 24.58 1.11
C PRO A 8 3.17 25.04 1.49
N ARG A 9 3.03 25.49 2.74
CA ARG A 9 1.83 26.10 3.30
C ARG A 9 1.50 27.34 2.44
N PRO A 10 0.34 27.40 1.75
CA PRO A 10 -0.05 28.61 1.05
C PRO A 10 -0.40 29.69 2.08
N ASP A 11 0.08 30.92 1.86
CA ASP A 11 -0.17 32.13 2.65
C ASP A 11 -1.62 32.63 2.46
N ASN A 12 -2.63 31.77 2.67
CA ASN A 12 -4.03 32.20 2.65
C ASN A 12 -4.53 32.36 4.10
N GLU A 13 -4.33 33.56 4.63
CA GLU A 13 -4.36 33.89 6.07
C GLU A 13 -5.75 33.84 6.74
N GLU A 14 -6.87 33.74 6.01
CA GLU A 14 -8.20 33.93 6.62
C GLU A 14 -8.93 32.66 7.12
N SER A 15 -8.46 31.45 6.82
CA SER A 15 -9.23 30.23 7.14
C SER A 15 -8.44 29.10 7.79
N GLN A 16 -7.16 29.32 8.06
CA GLN A 16 -6.33 28.29 8.68
C GLN A 16 -6.35 28.46 10.20
N ALA A 17 -6.46 27.36 10.94
CA ALA A 17 -6.34 27.40 12.39
C ALA A 17 -4.97 27.98 12.77
N GLU A 18 -4.98 29.16 13.38
CA GLU A 18 -3.76 29.88 13.72
C GLU A 18 -2.97 29.10 14.78
N CYS A 19 -1.67 28.94 14.53
CA CYS A 19 -0.75 28.31 15.47
C CYS A 19 0.45 29.24 15.68
N PRO A 20 0.60 29.87 16.86
CA PRO A 20 1.70 30.79 17.13
C PRO A 20 3.01 30.07 17.49
N PHE A 21 3.01 28.73 17.47
CA PHE A 21 4.13 27.91 17.89
C PHE A 21 4.84 27.26 16.70
N THR A 22 6.17 27.27 16.75
CA THR A 22 7.01 26.61 15.75
C THR A 22 8.04 25.72 16.44
N VAL A 23 8.28 24.53 15.88
CA VAL A 23 9.36 23.64 16.33
C VAL A 23 10.65 23.99 15.59
N ILE A 24 11.73 24.17 16.34
CA ILE A 24 13.08 24.33 15.80
C ILE A 24 13.98 23.18 16.26
N HIS A 25 14.97 22.86 15.44
CA HIS A 25 15.95 21.79 15.69
C HIS A 25 17.36 22.39 15.82
N PRO A 26 17.72 22.91 17.01
CA PRO A 26 19.04 23.47 17.24
C PRO A 26 20.11 22.36 17.23
N ASP A 27 21.27 22.68 16.66
CA ASP A 27 22.45 21.80 16.75
C ASP A 27 22.90 21.75 18.22
N PRO A 28 22.95 20.56 18.86
CA PRO A 28 23.41 20.43 20.23
C PRO A 28 24.83 20.97 20.43
N ASN A 29 25.69 20.91 19.40
CA ASN A 29 27.08 21.39 19.45
C ASN A 29 27.21 22.92 19.38
N GLU A 30 26.18 23.64 18.93
CA GLU A 30 26.21 25.12 18.93
C GLU A 30 26.13 25.72 20.34
N LYS A 31 25.45 25.05 21.28
CA LYS A 31 25.31 25.56 22.64
C LYS A 31 26.62 25.51 23.43
N GLU A 32 27.50 24.52 23.19
CA GLU A 32 28.82 24.49 23.84
C GLU A 32 29.68 25.70 23.46
N LYS A 33 29.62 26.13 22.20
CA LYS A 33 30.35 27.31 21.70
C LYS A 33 29.83 28.61 22.33
N LYS A 34 28.50 28.73 22.51
CA LYS A 34 27.86 29.91 23.15
C LYS A 34 28.07 29.93 24.67
N ALA A 35 28.03 28.78 25.34
CA ALA A 35 28.28 28.66 26.78
C ALA A 35 29.71 29.07 27.17
N LYS A 36 30.72 28.80 26.32
CA LYS A 36 32.10 29.29 26.52
C LYS A 36 32.22 30.82 26.42
N ARG A 37 31.38 31.49 25.63
CA ARG A 37 31.39 32.96 25.46
C ARG A 37 30.64 33.72 26.55
N ARG A 38 29.71 33.07 27.27
CA ARG A 38 28.76 33.74 28.19
C ARG A 38 29.15 33.69 29.67
N ARG A 39 30.39 33.27 30.00
CA ARG A 39 30.92 33.30 31.37
C ARG A 39 31.27 34.71 31.87
N GLN A 40 30.98 35.75 31.08
CA GLN A 40 31.11 37.14 31.46
C GLN A 40 29.73 37.78 31.20
N ASP A 41 29.14 38.34 32.25
CA ASP A 41 27.88 39.10 32.31
C ASP A 41 26.54 38.35 32.23
N SER A 42 25.87 38.29 33.39
CA SER A 42 24.60 39.00 33.65
C SER A 42 23.68 38.21 34.59
N GLU A 43 23.51 38.70 35.81
CA GLU A 43 22.43 38.36 36.72
C GLU A 43 21.10 38.91 36.18
N GLY A 44 20.04 38.09 36.19
CA GLY A 44 18.66 38.54 35.93
C GLY A 44 17.97 38.06 34.65
N GLN A 45 18.43 37.00 33.97
CA GLN A 45 17.77 36.50 32.75
C GLN A 45 16.86 35.29 33.01
N THR A 46 15.65 35.35 32.43
CA THR A 46 14.75 34.21 32.21
C THR A 46 15.55 32.96 31.80
N PRO A 47 15.21 31.77 32.34
CA PRO A 47 15.99 30.57 32.10
C PRO A 47 16.16 30.34 30.59
N PRO A 48 17.39 30.09 30.11
CA PRO A 48 17.62 29.91 28.68
C PRO A 48 16.77 28.74 28.18
N PRO A 49 16.18 28.87 26.98
CA PRO A 49 15.28 27.85 26.47
C PRO A 49 16.00 26.50 26.40
N LYS A 50 15.43 25.48 27.05
CA LYS A 50 16.01 24.15 27.15
C LYS A 50 15.85 23.43 25.81
N ILE A 51 16.93 22.80 25.33
CA ILE A 51 16.83 21.86 24.22
C ILE A 51 16.35 20.56 24.83
N LEU A 52 15.25 20.02 24.32
CA LEU A 52 14.66 18.78 24.78
C LEU A 52 14.97 17.68 23.78
N LEU A 53 15.13 16.46 24.25
CA LEU A 53 15.20 15.27 23.41
C LEU A 53 13.80 14.66 23.34
N GLN A 54 13.29 14.43 22.14
CA GLN A 54 12.06 13.66 21.91
C GLN A 54 12.46 12.25 21.48
N PRO A 55 12.23 11.23 22.34
CA PRO A 55 12.31 9.84 21.91
C PRO A 55 11.32 9.57 20.78
N SER A 56 11.74 8.83 19.75
CA SER A 56 10.87 8.39 18.68
C SER A 56 9.89 7.32 19.20
N PRO A 57 8.58 7.47 18.96
CA PRO A 57 7.61 6.44 19.27
C PRO A 57 7.47 5.41 18.14
N PHE A 58 8.33 5.50 17.11
CA PHE A 58 8.35 4.61 15.95
C PHE A 58 9.64 3.80 15.95
N SER A 59 9.48 2.48 15.89
CA SER A 59 10.58 1.50 15.82
C SER A 59 10.40 0.66 14.55
N PRO A 60 10.82 1.14 13.36
CA PRO A 60 10.70 0.36 12.14
C PRO A 60 11.50 -0.94 12.24
N MET A 61 11.00 -2.01 11.62
CA MET A 61 11.75 -3.27 11.49
C MET A 61 12.91 -3.15 10.52
N GLY A 62 12.74 -2.24 9.55
CA GLY A 62 13.76 -1.80 8.61
C GLY A 62 14.95 -1.12 9.27
N LYS A 63 16.06 -1.04 8.53
CA LYS A 63 17.29 -0.41 8.99
C LYS A 63 17.57 0.87 8.20
N PHE A 64 18.13 1.85 8.88
CA PHE A 64 18.81 2.97 8.26
C PHE A 64 20.27 2.60 7.95
N LYS A 65 20.95 3.37 7.10
CA LYS A 65 22.39 3.26 6.84
C LYS A 65 23.20 3.37 8.13
N ASP A 66 22.84 4.34 8.97
CA ASP A 66 23.36 4.43 10.32
C ASP A 66 22.56 3.48 11.22
N LEU A 67 23.21 2.41 11.68
CA LEU A 67 22.61 1.41 12.55
C LEU A 67 22.20 1.98 13.93
N ASN A 68 22.75 3.14 14.31
CA ASN A 68 22.40 3.84 15.55
C ASN A 68 21.29 4.88 15.36
N ASN A 69 20.68 4.97 14.17
CA ASN A 69 19.60 5.92 13.95
C ASN A 69 18.32 5.49 14.69
N THR A 70 18.06 6.11 15.83
CA THR A 70 16.87 5.89 16.66
C THR A 70 15.68 6.77 16.27
N LEU A 71 15.82 7.63 15.25
CA LEU A 71 14.88 8.72 14.92
C LEU A 71 14.67 9.77 16.02
N ASP A 72 15.29 9.62 17.20
CA ASP A 72 15.19 10.58 18.29
C ASP A 72 15.68 11.95 17.85
N ARG A 73 15.00 12.99 18.31
CA ARG A 73 15.27 14.34 17.82
C ARG A 73 15.31 15.37 18.92
N HIS A 74 16.41 16.14 18.93
CA HIS A 74 16.51 17.35 19.72
C HIS A 74 15.60 18.43 19.12
N TYR A 75 14.85 19.11 19.99
CA TYR A 75 13.92 20.13 19.57
C TYR A 75 13.77 21.23 20.62
N GLN A 76 13.19 22.33 20.18
CA GLN A 76 12.71 23.41 21.03
C GLN A 76 11.44 24.00 20.38
N VAL A 77 10.42 24.29 21.19
CA VAL A 77 9.23 25.02 20.73
C VAL A 77 9.45 26.51 20.96
N GLN A 78 9.09 27.35 19.99
CA GLN A 78 9.10 28.81 20.07
C GLN A 78 7.69 29.36 19.86
N PRO A 79 7.25 30.38 20.63
CA PRO A 79 7.92 30.98 21.79
C PRO A 79 7.98 30.04 23.00
N PHE A 80 9.19 29.83 23.55
CA PHE A 80 9.44 28.82 24.57
C PHE A 80 8.65 29.05 25.86
N GLN A 81 8.67 30.29 26.39
CA GLN A 81 8.02 30.60 27.66
C GLN A 81 6.50 30.39 27.56
N LYS A 82 5.87 30.91 26.49
CA LYS A 82 4.45 30.67 26.21
C LYS A 82 4.11 29.17 26.14
N TRP A 83 4.99 28.36 25.54
CA TRP A 83 4.76 26.92 25.47
C TRP A 83 4.85 26.23 26.84
N VAL A 84 5.85 26.61 27.63
CA VAL A 84 6.12 26.03 28.96
C VAL A 84 5.04 26.40 29.97
N ASP A 85 4.52 27.62 29.89
CA ASP A 85 3.48 28.13 30.80
C ASP A 85 2.11 27.49 30.57
N MET A 86 1.89 26.85 29.42
CA MET A 86 0.65 26.12 29.15
C MET A 86 0.55 24.83 29.96
N THR A 87 -0.67 24.51 30.38
CA THR A 87 -0.98 23.29 31.12
C THR A 87 -0.95 22.09 30.16
N ARG A 88 -0.31 21.00 30.58
CA ARG A 88 -0.26 19.75 29.82
C ARG A 88 -1.49 18.89 30.11
N TYR A 89 -2.08 18.32 29.06
CA TYR A 89 -3.23 17.43 29.14
C TYR A 89 -2.92 16.07 28.50
N ASN A 90 -3.68 15.04 28.91
CA ASN A 90 -3.63 13.71 28.29
C ASN A 90 -4.61 13.56 27.11
N SER A 91 -5.58 14.48 27.00
CA SER A 91 -6.63 14.43 25.98
C SER A 91 -7.25 15.80 25.74
N PHE A 92 -7.83 16.00 24.58
CA PHE A 92 -8.75 17.11 24.29
C PHE A 92 -10.06 16.57 23.69
N VAL A 93 -11.11 17.39 23.70
CA VAL A 93 -12.40 17.07 23.08
C VAL A 93 -12.66 18.09 21.98
N LEU A 94 -13.01 17.60 20.79
CA LEU A 94 -13.37 18.42 19.64
C LEU A 94 -14.61 17.81 18.97
N ASN A 95 -15.66 18.61 18.78
CA ASN A 95 -16.92 18.19 18.18
C ASN A 95 -17.54 16.93 18.85
N GLY A 96 -17.45 16.85 20.18
CA GLY A 96 -17.96 15.71 20.95
C GLY A 96 -17.10 14.45 20.90
N VAL A 97 -16.00 14.45 20.13
CA VAL A 97 -15.06 13.33 20.04
C VAL A 97 -13.83 13.63 20.91
N LYS A 98 -13.40 12.63 21.69
CA LYS A 98 -12.23 12.74 22.56
C LYS A 98 -11.00 12.14 21.91
N TYR A 99 -9.90 12.90 21.92
CA TYR A 99 -8.61 12.53 21.35
C TYR A 99 -7.58 12.42 22.47
N TYR A 100 -6.75 11.39 22.44
CA TYR A 100 -5.74 11.13 23.46
C TYR A 100 -4.34 11.41 22.93
N SER A 101 -3.40 11.73 23.83
CA SER A 101 -1.98 11.70 23.49
C SER A 101 -1.59 10.31 22.98
N GLU A 102 -0.57 10.27 22.11
CA GLU A 102 -0.08 9.07 21.43
C GLU A 102 -1.00 8.50 20.34
N GLY A 103 -2.26 8.96 20.26
CA GLY A 103 -3.20 8.61 19.20
C GLY A 103 -2.84 9.22 17.84
N PHE A 104 -3.42 8.65 16.78
CA PHE A 104 -3.30 9.15 15.41
C PHE A 104 -4.53 9.96 15.02
N ILE A 105 -4.31 11.00 14.23
CA ILE A 105 -5.33 11.96 13.81
C ILE A 105 -5.17 12.33 12.34
N PHE A 106 -6.30 12.61 11.70
CA PHE A 106 -6.36 13.33 10.44
C PHE A 106 -6.38 14.84 10.72
N VAL A 107 -5.63 15.59 9.92
CA VAL A 107 -5.47 17.04 10.03
C VAL A 107 -5.78 17.64 8.67
N ALA A 108 -6.65 18.65 8.68
CA ALA A 108 -7.07 19.35 7.47
C ALA A 108 -5.85 19.97 6.77
N ASN A 109 -5.68 19.66 5.49
CA ASN A 109 -4.73 20.34 4.62
C ASN A 109 -5.44 21.44 3.81
N SER A 110 -4.71 22.14 2.95
CA SER A 110 -5.27 23.18 2.07
C SER A 110 -6.43 22.68 1.20
N SER A 111 -6.33 21.47 0.65
CA SER A 111 -7.38 20.86 -0.18
C SER A 111 -8.67 20.61 0.61
N THR A 112 -8.56 20.14 1.85
CA THR A 112 -9.71 19.94 2.74
C THR A 112 -10.37 21.26 3.09
N ILE A 113 -9.57 22.29 3.38
CA ILE A 113 -10.08 23.64 3.69
C ILE A 113 -10.81 24.22 2.47
N GLU A 114 -10.25 24.10 1.26
CA GLU A 114 -10.89 24.57 0.02
C GLU A 114 -12.25 23.88 -0.21
N ARG A 115 -12.36 22.59 0.08
CA ARG A 115 -13.61 21.83 -0.05
C ARG A 115 -14.66 22.26 0.96
N GLN A 116 -14.26 22.51 2.20
CA GLN A 116 -15.16 23.00 3.23
C GLN A 116 -15.72 24.38 2.86
N LYS A 117 -14.94 25.20 2.13
CA LYS A 117 -15.41 26.47 1.57
C LYS A 117 -16.35 26.29 0.37
N ASN A 118 -16.14 25.25 -0.44
CA ASN A 118 -16.88 25.00 -1.69
C ASN A 118 -17.56 23.62 -1.71
N PRO A 119 -18.62 23.38 -0.90
CA PRO A 119 -19.26 22.07 -0.78
C PRO A 119 -20.01 21.60 -2.06
N GLY A 120 -20.19 22.48 -3.06
CA GLY A 120 -20.97 22.21 -4.28
C GLY A 120 -20.14 21.78 -5.50
N GLU A 121 -18.82 21.67 -5.40
CA GLU A 121 -17.95 21.30 -6.53
C GLU A 121 -17.89 19.77 -6.68
N ALA A 122 -18.05 19.26 -7.90
CA ALA A 122 -18.07 17.83 -8.17
C ALA A 122 -16.76 17.15 -7.72
N LEU A 123 -16.86 16.09 -6.92
CA LEU A 123 -15.71 15.26 -6.52
C LEU A 123 -15.10 14.59 -7.76
N GLN A 124 -14.06 15.19 -8.30
CA GLN A 124 -13.11 14.50 -9.16
C GLN A 124 -12.54 13.30 -8.37
N PRO A 125 -12.30 12.13 -8.99
CA PRO A 125 -11.54 11.06 -8.36
C PRO A 125 -10.14 11.59 -7.99
N ARG A 126 -9.84 11.65 -6.68
CA ARG A 126 -8.56 12.18 -6.15
C ARG A 126 -7.82 11.09 -5.41
N LYS A 127 -6.49 11.25 -5.30
CA LYS A 127 -5.66 10.34 -4.51
C LYS A 127 -5.96 10.57 -3.02
N LYS A 128 -5.98 9.50 -2.20
CA LYS A 128 -6.14 9.62 -0.73
C LYS A 128 -5.13 10.59 -0.09
N SER A 129 -3.94 10.71 -0.68
CA SER A 129 -2.90 11.66 -0.25
C SER A 129 -3.28 13.13 -0.39
N ASP A 130 -4.31 13.45 -1.18
CA ASP A 130 -4.76 14.82 -1.42
C ASP A 130 -5.87 15.26 -0.46
N ASP A 131 -6.40 14.35 0.36
CA ASP A 131 -7.46 14.63 1.33
C ASP A 131 -6.88 15.20 2.62
N ASP A 132 -6.56 14.37 3.61
CA ASP A 132 -6.07 14.85 4.91
C ASP A 132 -4.63 14.41 5.19
N TRP A 133 -3.93 15.23 5.98
CA TRP A 133 -2.64 14.84 6.55
C TRP A 133 -2.86 13.91 7.74
N VAL A 134 -1.96 12.96 7.94
CA VAL A 134 -1.99 12.08 9.11
C VAL A 134 -0.86 12.47 10.06
N ALA A 135 -1.15 12.48 11.37
CA ALA A 135 -0.16 12.78 12.40
C ALA A 135 -0.37 11.91 13.64
N ARG A 136 0.70 11.72 14.42
CA ARG A 136 0.67 11.11 15.76
C ARG A 136 0.86 12.20 16.82
N ILE A 137 -0.02 12.23 17.81
CA ILE A 137 0.04 13.21 18.92
C ILE A 137 1.16 12.82 19.88
N LEU A 138 2.07 13.76 20.20
CA LEU A 138 3.14 13.57 21.18
C LEU A 138 2.80 14.20 22.53
N GLU A 139 2.30 15.43 22.50
CA GLU A 139 1.99 16.21 23.70
C GLU A 139 0.85 17.17 23.42
N ILE A 140 -0.10 17.27 24.35
CA ILE A 140 -1.23 18.20 24.28
C ILE A 140 -1.02 19.26 25.37
N ARG A 141 -1.17 20.53 25.01
CA ARG A 141 -1.10 21.66 25.94
C ARG A 141 -2.19 22.68 25.65
N ALA A 142 -2.64 23.39 26.68
CA ALA A 142 -3.58 24.48 26.52
C ALA A 142 -3.27 25.64 27.47
N SER A 143 -3.52 26.87 27.01
CA SER A 143 -3.59 28.04 27.89
C SER A 143 -5.00 28.24 28.46
N ASP A 144 -6.01 27.93 27.67
CA ASP A 144 -7.44 28.02 28.01
C ASP A 144 -8.26 27.10 27.07
N GLU A 145 -9.58 27.14 27.22
CA GLU A 145 -10.53 26.28 26.49
C GLU A 145 -10.51 26.47 24.97
N HIS A 146 -10.10 27.65 24.47
CA HIS A 146 -10.08 27.98 23.05
C HIS A 146 -8.69 27.82 22.43
N HIS A 147 -7.65 27.86 23.25
CA HIS A 147 -6.25 27.81 22.82
C HIS A 147 -5.60 26.49 23.23
N VAL A 148 -5.97 25.44 22.50
CA VAL A 148 -5.47 24.08 22.67
C VAL A 148 -4.57 23.70 21.50
N TYR A 149 -3.36 23.24 21.81
CA TYR A 149 -2.33 22.91 20.82
C TYR A 149 -1.77 21.50 21.05
N ALA A 150 -1.43 20.82 19.96
CA ALA A 150 -0.81 19.51 20.00
C ALA A 150 0.55 19.55 19.30
N ARG A 151 1.60 19.09 19.98
CA ARG A 151 2.86 18.74 19.32
C ARG A 151 2.72 17.35 18.71
N VAL A 152 3.11 17.21 17.45
CA VAL A 152 2.86 16.00 16.66
C VAL A 152 4.11 15.53 15.92
N TYR A 153 4.12 14.26 15.53
CA TYR A 153 4.93 13.78 14.42
C TYR A 153 4.06 13.57 13.19
N TRP A 154 4.49 14.11 12.06
CA TRP A 154 3.81 13.89 10.78
C TRP A 154 4.03 12.46 10.27
N MET A 155 2.95 11.84 9.81
CA MET A 155 3.01 10.67 8.93
C MET A 155 2.96 11.18 7.48
N TYR A 156 3.79 10.59 6.63
CA TYR A 156 3.84 10.91 5.21
C TYR A 156 3.05 9.89 4.43
N TRP A 157 2.25 10.37 3.48
CA TRP A 157 1.86 9.49 2.38
C TRP A 157 3.10 9.24 1.50
N PRO A 158 3.27 8.03 0.93
CA PRO A 158 4.35 7.77 0.00
C PRO A 158 4.46 8.79 -1.14
N ASP A 159 3.31 9.27 -1.65
CA ASP A 159 3.23 10.33 -2.67
C ASP A 159 3.88 11.67 -2.25
N GLU A 160 4.00 11.92 -0.94
CA GLU A 160 4.57 13.14 -0.37
C GLU A 160 6.08 13.02 -0.08
N LEU A 161 6.70 11.87 -0.37
CA LEU A 161 8.13 11.68 -0.15
C LEU A 161 8.94 12.74 -0.93
N PRO A 162 9.75 13.56 -0.24
CA PRO A 162 10.47 14.66 -0.88
C PRO A 162 11.44 14.17 -1.97
N PRO A 163 11.69 14.98 -3.02
CA PRO A 163 12.78 14.74 -3.94
C PRO A 163 14.12 14.67 -3.19
N GLY A 164 14.97 13.72 -3.55
CA GLY A 164 16.27 13.53 -2.88
C GLY A 164 16.25 12.54 -1.72
N THR A 165 15.09 11.93 -1.42
CA THR A 165 14.97 10.90 -0.38
C THR A 165 15.88 9.71 -0.73
N GLN A 166 16.69 9.28 0.22
CA GLN A 166 17.63 8.18 0.08
C GLN A 166 17.00 6.88 0.55
N GLU A 167 17.03 5.86 -0.30
CA GLU A 167 16.68 4.49 0.07
C GLU A 167 17.87 3.58 -0.29
N GLY A 168 18.65 3.20 0.71
CA GLY A 168 19.93 2.51 0.48
C GLY A 168 20.81 3.34 -0.47
N ARG A 169 21.19 2.79 -1.62
CA ARG A 169 22.02 3.52 -2.60
C ARG A 169 21.21 4.33 -3.62
N ARG A 170 19.89 4.23 -3.60
CA ARG A 170 19.01 4.89 -4.56
C ARG A 170 18.51 6.22 -4.01
N THR A 171 18.25 7.15 -4.92
CA THR A 171 17.52 8.37 -4.63
C THR A 171 16.12 8.22 -5.21
N ILE A 172 15.11 8.38 -4.37
CA ILE A 172 13.70 8.21 -4.72
C ILE A 172 12.95 9.52 -4.51
N GLN A 173 11.75 9.58 -5.09
CA GLN A 173 10.78 10.65 -4.90
C GLN A 173 9.39 10.06 -5.03
N GLY A 174 8.47 10.51 -4.19
CA GLY A 174 7.08 10.06 -4.22
C GLY A 174 6.93 8.56 -4.02
N ARG A 175 5.71 8.09 -4.33
CA ARG A 175 5.30 6.71 -4.13
C ARG A 175 6.11 5.78 -5.02
N GLN A 176 6.66 4.72 -4.42
CA GLN A 176 7.34 3.65 -5.12
C GLN A 176 6.36 2.52 -5.47
N SER A 177 6.70 1.73 -6.49
CA SER A 177 5.86 0.62 -6.97
C SER A 177 5.52 -0.45 -5.91
N TYR A 178 6.32 -0.52 -4.84
CA TYR A 178 6.13 -1.46 -3.73
C TYR A 178 5.29 -0.88 -2.57
N HIS A 179 4.94 0.41 -2.61
CA HIS A 179 4.11 1.02 -1.57
C HIS A 179 2.63 0.71 -1.80
N GLY A 180 1.95 0.21 -0.76
CA GLY A 180 0.53 -0.08 -0.79
C GLY A 180 -0.35 1.16 -0.63
N GLN A 181 -1.62 1.05 -1.02
CA GLN A 181 -2.57 2.14 -1.20
C GLN A 181 -2.94 2.83 0.12
N ASN A 182 -2.89 2.09 1.22
CA ASN A 182 -3.15 2.56 2.59
C ASN A 182 -1.85 2.71 3.41
N GLU A 183 -0.68 2.60 2.77
CA GLU A 183 0.61 2.73 3.43
C GLU A 183 0.90 4.19 3.79
N LEU A 184 1.36 4.40 5.02
CA LEU A 184 1.96 5.61 5.55
C LEU A 184 3.41 5.35 5.89
N ILE A 185 4.16 6.44 5.98
CA ILE A 185 5.58 6.43 6.34
C ILE A 185 5.72 7.20 7.65
N ALA A 186 6.23 6.50 8.66
CA ALA A 186 6.51 7.13 9.94
C ALA A 186 7.63 8.17 9.80
N SER A 187 7.64 9.25 10.58
CA SER A 187 8.75 10.22 10.49
C SER A 187 9.07 10.88 11.81
N ASN A 188 10.28 11.46 11.90
CA ASN A 188 10.68 12.34 12.99
C ASN A 188 10.42 13.83 12.67
N HIS A 189 9.52 14.13 11.72
CA HIS A 189 9.12 15.49 11.40
C HIS A 189 8.16 16.01 12.46
N MET A 190 8.69 16.83 13.36
CA MET A 190 7.95 17.37 14.49
C MET A 190 7.35 18.73 14.16
N ASP A 191 6.12 18.97 14.60
CA ASP A 191 5.47 20.27 14.46
C ASP A 191 4.47 20.52 15.61
N VAL A 192 3.93 21.74 15.71
CA VAL A 192 2.82 22.07 16.61
C VAL A 192 1.62 22.54 15.79
N ILE A 193 0.46 21.95 16.06
CA ILE A 193 -0.80 22.30 15.42
C ILE A 193 -1.80 22.85 16.44
N ASN A 194 -2.71 23.69 15.98
CA ASN A 194 -3.93 24.02 16.71
C ASN A 194 -4.91 22.85 16.56
N VAL A 195 -5.48 22.35 17.66
CA VAL A 195 -6.33 21.14 17.60
C VAL A 195 -7.61 21.34 16.80
N VAL A 196 -8.05 22.58 16.55
CA VAL A 196 -9.19 22.89 15.67
C VAL A 196 -8.94 22.43 14.22
N SER A 197 -7.68 22.25 13.82
CA SER A 197 -7.34 21.69 12.50
C SER A 197 -7.54 20.18 12.38
N VAL A 198 -7.85 19.47 13.49
CA VAL A 198 -8.10 18.03 13.50
C VAL A 198 -9.47 17.74 12.90
N THR A 199 -9.50 16.87 11.88
CA THR A 199 -10.74 16.50 11.18
C THR A 199 -11.36 15.23 11.75
N ALA A 200 -10.54 14.24 12.07
CA ALA A 200 -11.00 12.95 12.59
C ALA A 200 -9.88 12.18 13.32
N SER A 201 -10.26 11.14 14.06
CA SER A 201 -9.31 10.15 14.57
C SER A 201 -8.85 9.24 13.44
N ALA A 202 -7.58 8.84 13.47
CA ALA A 202 -7.03 7.85 12.55
C ALA A 202 -6.63 6.58 13.32
N THR A 203 -6.75 5.42 12.67
CA THR A 203 -6.21 4.15 13.17
C THR A 203 -5.09 3.74 12.25
N VAL A 204 -3.88 3.70 12.79
CA VAL A 204 -2.65 3.42 12.04
C VAL A 204 -1.89 2.32 12.74
N ASN A 205 -1.73 1.18 12.07
CA ASN A 205 -1.04 0.01 12.61
C ASN A 205 0.41 -0.06 12.15
N GLN A 206 1.30 -0.60 12.97
CA GLN A 206 2.61 -1.01 12.50
C GLN A 206 2.48 -2.40 11.88
N TRP A 207 2.89 -2.55 10.63
CA TRP A 207 2.88 -3.86 9.97
C TRP A 207 4.15 -4.63 10.29
N ASP A 208 3.98 -5.87 10.74
CA ASP A 208 5.05 -6.85 10.88
C ASP A 208 5.21 -7.63 9.57
N GLU A 209 6.27 -7.32 8.81
CA GLU A 209 6.57 -8.00 7.53
C GLU A 209 6.88 -9.50 7.71
N THR A 210 7.11 -9.98 8.94
CA THR A 210 7.31 -11.42 9.21
C THR A 210 6.01 -12.18 9.40
N ASN A 211 4.89 -11.50 9.60
CA ASN A 211 3.58 -12.12 9.80
C ASN A 211 2.80 -12.20 8.47
N GLU A 212 2.84 -13.36 7.83
CA GLU A 212 2.20 -13.59 6.52
C GLU A 212 0.67 -13.68 6.58
N GLU A 213 0.06 -13.76 7.77
CA GLU A 213 -1.40 -13.83 7.94
C GLU A 213 -2.06 -12.45 8.11
N GLU A 214 -1.27 -11.38 8.24
CA GLU A 214 -1.78 -10.05 8.56
C GLU A 214 -2.28 -9.29 7.31
N VAL A 215 -3.60 -9.30 7.09
CA VAL A 215 -4.23 -8.54 5.99
C VAL A 215 -4.46 -7.08 6.39
N GLN A 216 -3.87 -6.15 5.64
CA GLN A 216 -3.91 -4.72 5.94
C GLN A 216 -5.10 -3.99 5.28
N ALA A 217 -6.26 -4.00 5.94
CA ALA A 217 -7.43 -3.24 5.48
C ALA A 217 -7.42 -1.75 5.93
N ALA A 218 -6.71 -1.44 7.01
CA ALA A 218 -6.61 -0.10 7.60
C ALA A 218 -5.36 0.66 7.11
N LEU A 219 -5.14 1.88 7.62
CA LEU A 219 -3.87 2.57 7.44
C LEU A 219 -2.77 1.83 8.22
N TYR A 220 -1.60 1.70 7.62
CA TYR A 220 -0.48 1.01 8.25
C TYR A 220 0.84 1.66 7.85
N TRP A 221 1.90 1.35 8.60
CA TRP A 221 3.27 1.74 8.26
C TRP A 221 4.24 0.61 8.57
N ARG A 222 5.29 0.49 7.77
CA ARG A 222 6.43 -0.42 7.99
C ARG A 222 7.78 0.28 7.88
N GLN A 223 7.84 1.35 7.09
CA GLN A 223 9.02 2.18 6.91
C GLN A 223 8.92 3.48 7.72
N ALA A 224 10.08 4.02 8.08
CA ALA A 224 10.22 5.33 8.68
C ALA A 224 11.21 6.21 7.91
N PHE A 225 10.94 7.51 7.89
CA PHE A 225 11.69 8.54 7.19
C PHE A 225 12.34 9.50 8.19
N ASP A 226 13.67 9.58 8.15
CA ASP A 226 14.43 10.57 8.90
C ASP A 226 14.61 11.84 8.07
N VAL A 227 13.89 12.90 8.43
CA VAL A 227 13.92 14.15 7.67
C VAL A 227 15.25 14.90 7.82
N ARG A 228 16.12 14.51 8.77
CA ARG A 228 17.43 15.13 8.98
C ARG A 228 18.44 14.63 7.94
N SER A 229 18.48 13.31 7.75
CA SER A 229 19.35 12.65 6.77
C SER A 229 18.69 12.49 5.40
N MET A 230 17.39 12.80 5.29
CA MET A 230 16.56 12.54 4.11
C MET A 230 16.58 11.05 3.75
N GLU A 231 16.51 10.17 4.75
CA GLU A 231 16.66 8.73 4.56
C GLU A 231 15.40 7.96 4.93
N LEU A 232 15.02 7.01 4.08
CA LEU A 232 13.95 6.05 4.32
C LEU A 232 14.56 4.72 4.80
N SER A 233 14.03 4.16 5.88
CA SER A 233 14.42 2.83 6.37
C SER A 233 14.14 1.76 5.32
N SER A 234 14.94 0.69 5.29
CA SER A 234 14.69 -0.44 4.38
C SER A 234 13.34 -1.12 4.65
N ALA A 235 12.79 -1.80 3.66
CA ALA A 235 11.68 -2.74 3.82
C ALA A 235 12.15 -4.16 3.42
N GLU A 236 11.45 -5.20 3.87
CA GLU A 236 11.85 -6.57 3.62
C GLU A 236 11.77 -6.93 2.12
N SER A 237 12.85 -7.46 1.55
CA SER A 237 12.89 -7.90 0.16
C SER A 237 12.47 -9.35 0.00
N ARG A 238 11.46 -9.63 -0.81
CA ARG A 238 10.93 -10.99 -1.04
C ARG A 238 11.38 -11.62 -2.37
N CYS A 239 11.38 -10.84 -3.45
CA CYS A 239 11.63 -11.33 -4.81
C CYS A 239 13.11 -11.22 -5.25
N ARG A 240 13.52 -11.99 -6.27
CA ARG A 240 14.88 -11.96 -6.88
C ARG A 240 15.35 -10.56 -7.28
N CYS A 241 14.43 -9.65 -7.61
CA CYS A 241 14.78 -8.27 -7.95
C CYS A 241 15.24 -7.42 -6.76
N ASN A 242 15.31 -7.99 -5.55
CA ASN A 242 15.66 -7.31 -4.29
C ASN A 242 14.81 -6.07 -4.01
N ARG A 243 13.55 -6.08 -4.46
CA ARG A 243 12.56 -5.06 -4.13
C ARG A 243 11.59 -5.60 -3.07
N PRO A 244 11.09 -4.73 -2.19
CA PRO A 244 10.02 -5.10 -1.26
C PRO A 244 8.75 -5.48 -2.00
N GLU A 245 7.89 -6.21 -1.30
CA GLU A 245 6.56 -6.52 -1.80
C GLU A 245 5.61 -5.33 -1.70
N ASN A 246 4.64 -5.30 -2.61
CA ASN A 246 3.47 -4.45 -2.50
C ASN A 246 2.32 -5.30 -1.94
N PRO A 247 1.78 -5.00 -0.75
CA PRO A 247 0.71 -5.81 -0.15
C PRO A 247 -0.61 -5.78 -0.94
N ASP A 248 -0.82 -4.80 -1.83
CA ASP A 248 -1.99 -4.78 -2.70
C ASP A 248 -1.80 -5.63 -3.97
N LYS A 249 -0.57 -6.10 -4.22
CA LYS A 249 -0.27 -6.95 -5.37
C LYS A 249 -0.04 -8.38 -4.89
N ARG A 250 -0.53 -9.33 -5.68
CA ARG A 250 -0.24 -10.74 -5.43
C ARG A 250 1.24 -11.05 -5.67
N LEU A 251 1.74 -12.00 -4.90
CA LEU A 251 3.01 -12.68 -5.14
C LEU A 251 2.73 -14.14 -5.51
N ILE A 252 3.60 -14.71 -6.33
CA ILE A 252 3.58 -16.13 -6.68
C ILE A 252 4.70 -16.82 -5.92
N GLY A 253 4.32 -17.77 -5.07
CA GLY A 253 5.24 -18.60 -4.31
C GLY A 253 5.82 -19.71 -5.18
N CYS A 254 7.13 -19.95 -5.07
CA CYS A 254 7.74 -21.12 -5.70
C CYS A 254 7.35 -22.40 -4.95
N THR A 255 6.75 -23.37 -5.66
CA THR A 255 6.36 -24.68 -5.10
C THR A 255 7.52 -25.62 -4.81
N ASN A 256 8.74 -25.26 -5.22
CA ASN A 256 9.91 -26.03 -4.85
C ASN A 256 10.23 -25.85 -3.35
N GLU A 257 10.19 -26.95 -2.60
CA GLU A 257 10.49 -27.01 -1.17
C GLU A 257 11.84 -26.41 -0.76
N GLU A 258 12.85 -26.51 -1.63
CA GLU A 258 14.18 -25.94 -1.38
C GLU A 258 14.23 -24.42 -1.63
N CYS A 259 13.29 -23.89 -2.44
CA CYS A 259 13.30 -22.49 -2.84
C CYS A 259 12.35 -21.65 -2.00
N LYS A 260 11.04 -21.98 -1.97
CA LYS A 260 9.97 -21.26 -1.26
C LYS A 260 10.03 -19.72 -1.32
N LYS A 261 10.59 -19.16 -2.40
CA LYS A 261 10.70 -17.71 -2.60
C LYS A 261 9.44 -17.17 -3.23
N TRP A 262 9.02 -16.01 -2.76
CA TRP A 262 7.92 -15.24 -3.33
C TRP A 262 8.42 -14.36 -4.48
N LEU A 263 7.70 -14.36 -5.60
CA LEU A 263 8.07 -13.64 -6.82
C LEU A 263 6.97 -12.66 -7.22
N HIS A 264 7.37 -11.47 -7.66
CA HIS A 264 6.45 -10.48 -8.20
C HIS A 264 5.89 -10.95 -9.55
N ASP A 265 4.58 -10.82 -9.74
CA ASP A 265 3.91 -11.05 -11.04
C ASP A 265 4.62 -10.26 -12.16
N ASP A 266 4.92 -8.97 -11.91
CA ASP A 266 5.63 -8.10 -12.86
C ASP A 266 7.03 -8.62 -13.24
N CYS A 267 7.74 -9.28 -12.31
CA CYS A 267 9.05 -9.85 -12.59
C CYS A 267 8.96 -11.12 -13.43
N LEU A 268 7.95 -11.96 -13.18
CA LEU A 268 7.69 -13.17 -13.96
C LEU A 268 7.29 -12.80 -15.40
N VAL A 269 6.35 -11.87 -15.55
CA VAL A 269 5.93 -11.33 -16.86
C VAL A 269 7.13 -10.75 -17.62
N HIS A 270 7.96 -9.94 -16.95
CA HIS A 270 9.14 -9.35 -17.57
C HIS A 270 10.09 -10.41 -18.15
N GLU A 271 10.39 -11.46 -17.38
CA GLU A 271 11.30 -12.53 -17.82
C GLU A 271 10.69 -13.35 -18.98
N THR A 272 9.40 -13.66 -18.92
CA THR A 272 8.70 -14.37 -19.99
C THR A 272 8.70 -13.58 -21.31
N LEU A 273 8.40 -12.28 -21.25
CA LEU A 273 8.45 -11.40 -22.42
C LEU A 273 9.86 -11.25 -22.97
N LEU A 274 10.87 -11.15 -22.10
CA LEU A 274 12.26 -11.08 -22.50
C LEU A 274 12.70 -12.35 -23.24
N ASN A 275 12.33 -13.53 -22.72
CA ASN A 275 12.66 -14.81 -23.34
C ASN A 275 11.90 -15.03 -24.66
N THR A 276 10.63 -14.62 -24.71
CA THR A 276 9.84 -14.60 -25.95
C THR A 276 10.50 -13.73 -27.02
N PHE A 277 10.91 -12.51 -26.67
CA PHE A 277 11.58 -11.61 -27.60
C PHE A 277 12.95 -12.13 -28.02
N LYS A 278 13.73 -12.75 -27.13
CA LYS A 278 15.00 -13.43 -27.52
C LYS A 278 14.76 -14.53 -28.57
N ARG A 279 13.65 -15.26 -28.46
CA ARG A 279 13.29 -16.37 -29.38
C ARG A 279 12.74 -15.85 -30.71
N LEU A 280 11.80 -14.90 -30.66
CA LEU A 280 11.01 -14.45 -31.82
C LEU A 280 11.53 -13.16 -32.47
N GLY A 281 12.26 -12.33 -31.72
CA GLY A 281 12.71 -11.02 -32.16
C GLY A 281 11.57 -10.14 -32.64
N THR A 282 11.83 -9.34 -33.68
CA THR A 282 10.86 -8.43 -34.30
C THR A 282 10.07 -9.07 -35.43
N ASP A 283 10.54 -10.21 -35.97
CA ASP A 283 10.06 -10.68 -37.29
C ASP A 283 9.56 -12.13 -37.29
N LYS A 284 9.99 -12.96 -36.33
CA LYS A 284 9.69 -14.40 -36.38
C LYS A 284 8.29 -14.67 -35.80
N PRO A 285 7.42 -15.40 -36.52
CA PRO A 285 6.13 -15.83 -35.99
C PRO A 285 6.29 -16.90 -34.91
N HIS A 286 5.40 -16.90 -33.91
CA HIS A 286 5.25 -18.04 -33.02
C HIS A 286 4.62 -19.20 -33.79
N LYS A 287 5.25 -20.37 -33.77
CA LYS A 287 4.67 -21.61 -34.30
C LYS A 287 4.68 -22.64 -33.19
N PRO A 288 3.52 -23.19 -32.81
CA PRO A 288 3.47 -24.21 -31.78
C PRO A 288 4.30 -25.41 -32.26
N ALA A 289 5.07 -26.01 -31.36
CA ALA A 289 5.75 -27.26 -31.69
C ALA A 289 4.69 -28.30 -32.04
N PRO A 290 4.86 -29.09 -33.12
CA PRO A 290 3.92 -30.17 -33.41
C PRO A 290 3.90 -31.10 -32.21
N ILE A 291 2.71 -31.27 -31.62
CA ILE A 291 2.44 -32.33 -30.66
C ILE A 291 2.79 -33.61 -31.41
N LYS A 292 3.83 -34.33 -30.99
CA LYS A 292 4.02 -35.71 -31.43
C LYS A 292 2.90 -36.50 -30.79
N GLU A 293 1.76 -36.58 -31.49
CA GLU A 293 0.88 -37.72 -31.34
C GLU A 293 1.75 -38.93 -31.70
N GLU A 294 2.00 -39.78 -30.71
CA GLU A 294 2.56 -41.10 -30.98
C GLU A 294 1.61 -41.77 -31.97
N GLN A 295 2.12 -42.00 -33.18
CA GLN A 295 1.43 -42.76 -34.21
C GLN A 295 1.20 -44.16 -33.65
N GLU A 296 -0.01 -44.44 -33.15
CA GLU A 296 -0.53 -45.80 -33.13
C GLU A 296 -0.76 -46.18 -34.60
N ASP A 297 0.27 -46.78 -35.19
CA ASP A 297 0.19 -47.49 -36.45
C ASP A 297 -0.91 -48.56 -36.36
N GLY A 298 -1.99 -48.33 -37.08
CA GLY A 298 -3.04 -49.30 -37.27
C GLY A 298 -2.60 -50.43 -38.19
N GLU A 299 -2.51 -51.64 -37.66
CA GLU A 299 -2.71 -52.86 -38.42
C GLU A 299 -3.55 -53.84 -37.58
N GLY A 300 -4.86 -53.89 -37.87
CA GLY A 300 -5.79 -54.77 -37.16
C GLY A 300 -5.78 -56.20 -37.70
N PRO A 301 -6.22 -57.18 -36.88
CA PRO A 301 -6.94 -58.32 -37.41
C PRO A 301 -8.31 -58.50 -36.73
N LYS A 302 -9.35 -58.39 -37.57
CA LYS A 302 -10.59 -59.18 -37.64
C LYS A 302 -11.19 -59.77 -36.34
N ARG A 303 -12.37 -59.22 -36.03
CA ARG A 303 -13.56 -59.80 -35.36
C ARG A 303 -13.59 -61.34 -35.23
N PRO A 304 -14.07 -61.84 -34.08
CA PRO A 304 -15.19 -62.78 -34.13
C PRO A 304 -16.39 -62.30 -33.30
N LEU A 305 -17.53 -62.83 -33.72
CA LEU A 305 -18.88 -62.44 -33.39
C LEU A 305 -19.24 -62.74 -31.92
N SER A 306 -20.10 -61.88 -31.35
CA SER A 306 -20.85 -62.14 -30.13
C SER A 306 -21.73 -63.38 -30.27
N PRO A 307 -22.06 -64.07 -29.17
CA PRO A 307 -23.35 -64.70 -29.01
C PRO A 307 -24.21 -63.98 -27.97
N SER A 308 -25.46 -63.78 -28.36
CA SER A 308 -26.60 -63.39 -27.55
C SER A 308 -26.93 -64.46 -26.49
N GLU A 309 -27.35 -64.05 -25.29
CA GLU A 309 -28.68 -64.33 -24.70
C GLU A 309 -28.71 -64.05 -23.19
N SER A 310 -29.65 -63.18 -22.82
CA SER A 310 -30.59 -63.25 -21.69
C SER A 310 -30.23 -63.99 -20.39
N GLY A 311 -30.32 -63.26 -19.27
CA GLY A 311 -30.88 -63.80 -18.03
C GLY A 311 -30.28 -63.28 -16.72
N ALA A 312 -31.17 -62.84 -15.80
CA ALA A 312 -30.99 -62.66 -14.34
C ALA A 312 -30.18 -61.42 -13.88
N ALA A 313 -30.79 -60.43 -13.20
CA ALA A 313 -31.07 -60.39 -11.74
C ALA A 313 -29.74 -60.33 -10.93
N GLN A 314 -29.44 -59.46 -9.97
CA GLN A 314 -30.15 -58.58 -9.01
C GLN A 314 -29.14 -57.48 -8.58
N THR A 315 -29.54 -56.22 -8.47
CA THR A 315 -29.88 -55.51 -7.21
C THR A 315 -28.73 -55.39 -6.20
N ALA A 316 -28.19 -54.18 -6.09
CA ALA A 316 -27.43 -53.73 -4.93
C ALA A 316 -28.37 -53.46 -3.75
N GLN A 317 -28.08 -54.02 -2.59
CA GLN A 317 -28.61 -53.60 -1.29
C GLN A 317 -27.46 -53.52 -0.30
N GLN A 318 -27.24 -52.34 0.28
CA GLN A 318 -27.00 -52.20 1.72
C GLN A 318 -27.66 -50.92 2.19
N SER A 319 -28.79 -51.10 2.88
CA SER A 319 -29.50 -50.14 3.70
C SER A 319 -29.21 -50.46 5.17
N ILE A 320 -29.06 -49.45 6.02
CA ILE A 320 -29.34 -49.54 7.46
C ILE A 320 -30.12 -48.28 7.85
N ASP A 321 -31.31 -48.53 8.38
CA ASP A 321 -32.26 -47.60 8.97
C ASP A 321 -32.42 -48.04 10.43
N VAL A 322 -32.36 -47.11 11.40
CA VAL A 322 -33.01 -47.28 12.71
C VAL A 322 -33.47 -45.92 13.22
N LYS A 323 -34.78 -45.83 13.46
CA LYS A 323 -35.59 -44.85 14.23
C LYS A 323 -36.31 -45.65 15.35
N PRO A 324 -37.10 -45.06 16.28
CA PRO A 324 -37.15 -43.71 16.88
C PRO A 324 -37.49 -43.74 18.42
N GLU A 325 -38.10 -42.64 18.91
CA GLU A 325 -38.93 -42.41 20.13
C GLU A 325 -38.23 -41.81 21.37
N GLU A 326 -38.47 -40.52 21.68
CA GLU A 326 -39.60 -39.91 22.44
C GLU A 326 -39.27 -39.87 23.95
N GLN A 327 -39.57 -38.90 24.80
CA GLN A 327 -40.45 -37.74 24.93
C GLN A 327 -39.94 -37.04 26.23
N GLN A 328 -39.98 -35.72 26.48
CA GLN A 328 -41.11 -34.94 27.05
C GLN A 328 -40.50 -33.61 27.56
N ALA A 329 -41.02 -32.43 27.16
CA ALA A 329 -41.94 -31.56 27.95
C ALA A 329 -41.21 -30.70 29.03
N THR A 330 -41.43 -29.40 29.28
CA THR A 330 -42.30 -28.28 28.81
C THR A 330 -41.74 -27.01 29.51
N ILE A 331 -41.82 -25.79 28.94
CA ILE A 331 -42.61 -24.59 29.37
C ILE A 331 -41.94 -23.41 28.61
N LYS A 332 -42.48 -22.66 27.60
CA LYS A 332 -43.69 -21.80 27.42
C LYS A 332 -43.74 -20.60 28.38
N LEU A 333 -43.44 -19.35 27.99
CA LEU A 333 -44.28 -18.28 27.37
C LEU A 333 -43.54 -16.94 27.65
N ALA A 334 -43.64 -15.80 26.98
CA ALA A 334 -44.43 -15.18 25.88
C ALA A 334 -43.55 -13.98 25.39
N ASP A 335 -43.40 -13.57 24.14
CA ASP A 335 -44.32 -13.15 23.06
C ASP A 335 -45.19 -11.93 23.39
N VAL A 336 -44.85 -10.78 22.78
CA VAL A 336 -45.76 -9.83 22.10
C VAL A 336 -44.90 -8.98 21.12
N ASP A 337 -45.03 -9.30 19.82
CA ASP A 337 -45.51 -8.44 18.70
C ASP A 337 -44.90 -7.02 18.52
N ASN A 338 -44.68 -6.41 17.35
CA ASN A 338 -44.60 -6.72 15.91
C ASN A 338 -44.46 -5.35 15.22
N GLY A 339 -43.88 -5.31 14.02
CA GLY A 339 -43.79 -4.07 13.25
C GLY A 339 -42.73 -4.13 12.15
N GLY A 340 -42.93 -5.02 11.18
CA GLY A 340 -42.10 -5.11 9.99
C GLY A 340 -42.26 -3.92 9.03
N SER A 341 -41.19 -3.65 8.29
CA SER A 341 -41.27 -3.20 6.89
C SER A 341 -40.03 -3.66 6.15
N THR A 342 -40.24 -4.68 5.34
CA THR A 342 -39.35 -5.25 4.35
C THR A 342 -39.34 -4.40 3.08
N MET A 343 -38.15 -4.10 2.55
CA MET A 343 -37.94 -3.90 1.12
C MET A 343 -36.63 -4.60 0.74
N LYS A 344 -36.76 -5.71 0.01
CA LYS A 344 -35.70 -6.32 -0.79
C LYS A 344 -35.44 -5.46 -2.01
N ALA A 345 -34.18 -5.32 -2.42
CA ALA A 345 -33.82 -5.08 -3.81
C ALA A 345 -32.48 -5.79 -4.09
N GLU A 346 -32.58 -6.95 -4.72
CA GLU A 346 -31.57 -7.44 -5.64
C GLU A 346 -31.65 -6.55 -6.88
N ASP A 347 -30.53 -6.11 -7.45
CA ASP A 347 -30.47 -6.01 -8.91
C ASP A 347 -29.06 -6.21 -9.45
N SER A 348 -28.98 -7.15 -10.39
CA SER A 348 -27.89 -7.32 -11.34
C SER A 348 -28.00 -6.20 -12.37
N MET A 349 -26.88 -5.58 -12.75
CA MET A 349 -26.84 -4.83 -14.00
C MET A 349 -25.69 -5.31 -14.88
N THR A 350 -26.07 -6.24 -15.77
CA THR A 350 -25.55 -6.36 -17.13
C THR A 350 -25.73 -5.03 -17.87
N VAL A 351 -24.72 -4.60 -18.65
CA VAL A 351 -24.94 -3.62 -19.72
C VAL A 351 -24.37 -4.16 -21.02
N ALA A 352 -25.29 -4.33 -21.97
CA ALA A 352 -25.06 -4.83 -23.31
C ALA A 352 -24.45 -3.78 -24.23
N VAL A 353 -23.81 -4.33 -25.26
CA VAL A 353 -23.28 -3.71 -26.47
C VAL A 353 -24.38 -3.01 -27.27
N ALA A 354 -24.11 -1.79 -27.75
CA ALA A 354 -24.77 -1.23 -28.93
C ALA A 354 -23.78 -0.44 -29.78
N SER A 355 -23.70 -0.82 -31.05
CA SER A 355 -22.90 -0.24 -32.12
C SER A 355 -23.37 1.17 -32.49
N GLY A 356 -22.40 2.05 -32.74
CA GLY A 356 -22.59 3.35 -33.39
C GLY A 356 -21.32 3.70 -34.18
N THR A 357 -21.49 3.85 -35.49
CA THR A 357 -20.48 4.09 -36.53
C THR A 357 -19.94 5.53 -36.56
N GLU A 358 -18.64 5.67 -36.92
CA GLU A 358 -17.94 6.85 -37.49
C GLU A 358 -17.75 8.10 -36.59
N SER A 359 -16.64 8.86 -36.54
CA SER A 359 -15.42 9.01 -37.34
C SER A 359 -14.31 9.75 -36.55
N LYS A 360 -13.05 9.32 -36.72
CA LYS A 360 -11.74 10.00 -36.55
C LYS A 360 -11.64 11.29 -35.69
N LYS A 361 -10.81 11.21 -34.63
CA LYS A 361 -9.63 12.09 -34.42
C LYS A 361 -8.63 11.45 -33.45
N ARG A 362 -7.38 11.32 -33.91
CA ARG A 362 -6.24 10.66 -33.23
C ARG A 362 -5.90 11.37 -31.91
N GLY A 363 -6.06 10.66 -30.79
CA GLY A 363 -5.55 11.03 -29.47
C GLY A 363 -4.27 10.26 -29.14
N ARG A 364 -3.24 10.98 -28.73
CA ARG A 364 -1.88 10.54 -28.34
C ARG A 364 -1.93 9.52 -27.18
N PRO A 365 -1.14 8.43 -27.19
CA PRO A 365 -1.14 7.46 -26.09
C PRO A 365 -0.53 8.08 -24.82
N ARG A 366 -1.10 7.67 -23.67
CA ARG A 366 -0.73 8.08 -22.32
C ARG A 366 0.76 7.79 -22.06
N ARG A 367 1.50 8.78 -21.54
CA ARG A 367 2.85 8.60 -21.00
C ARG A 367 2.76 7.80 -19.70
N SER A 368 3.42 6.66 -19.67
CA SER A 368 3.83 5.96 -18.45
C SER A 368 4.79 6.83 -17.64
N GLU A 369 4.66 6.77 -16.31
CA GLU A 369 5.48 7.46 -15.31
C GLU A 369 6.98 7.11 -15.41
N PRO A 370 7.89 7.95 -14.87
CA PRO A 370 9.30 7.89 -15.20
C PRO A 370 9.97 6.67 -14.57
N ASN A 371 10.20 5.65 -15.40
CA ASN A 371 11.14 4.58 -15.12
C ASN A 371 12.58 5.12 -15.15
N ASP A 372 13.39 4.55 -14.27
CA ASP A 372 14.85 4.61 -14.22
C ASP A 372 15.48 4.64 -15.64
N PRO A 373 16.28 5.66 -16.00
CA PRO A 373 16.68 5.91 -17.39
C PRO A 373 17.83 5.00 -17.86
N GLY A 374 17.60 3.69 -17.90
CA GLY A 374 18.67 2.72 -18.22
C GLY A 374 18.28 1.40 -18.90
N THR A 375 17.01 1.00 -19.00
CA THR A 375 16.65 -0.24 -19.70
C THR A 375 15.37 -0.07 -20.52
N ALA A 376 15.52 0.37 -21.77
CA ALA A 376 14.45 0.21 -22.74
C ALA A 376 14.09 -1.30 -22.80
N LYS A 377 12.83 -1.63 -22.52
CA LYS A 377 12.37 -3.02 -22.57
C LYS A 377 12.31 -3.41 -24.05
N PRO A 378 13.16 -4.34 -24.54
CA PRO A 378 13.28 -4.60 -25.97
C PRO A 378 12.01 -5.19 -26.59
N TYR A 379 11.16 -5.80 -25.76
CA TYR A 379 9.88 -6.39 -26.15
C TYR A 379 8.70 -5.41 -26.13
N GLU A 380 8.90 -4.17 -25.65
CA GLU A 380 7.82 -3.20 -25.49
C GLU A 380 7.21 -2.82 -26.85
N GLY A 381 5.87 -2.94 -26.95
CA GLY A 381 5.14 -2.74 -28.20
C GLY A 381 5.12 -3.95 -29.16
N TYR A 382 5.91 -5.00 -28.88
CA TYR A 382 5.91 -6.24 -29.68
C TYR A 382 5.04 -7.33 -29.04
N PHE A 383 5.11 -7.47 -27.72
CA PHE A 383 4.43 -8.52 -26.99
C PHE A 383 3.81 -8.00 -25.69
N GLU A 384 2.65 -8.55 -25.33
CA GLU A 384 2.00 -8.39 -24.03
C GLU A 384 1.86 -9.74 -23.35
N ALA A 385 1.88 -9.77 -22.02
CA ALA A 385 1.69 -11.01 -21.28
C ALA A 385 0.94 -10.78 -19.96
N VAL A 386 0.08 -11.74 -19.62
CA VAL A 386 -0.76 -11.73 -18.41
C VAL A 386 -0.69 -13.10 -17.74
N ILE A 387 -0.53 -13.12 -16.41
CA ILE A 387 -0.50 -14.38 -15.66
C ILE A 387 -1.93 -14.79 -15.28
N ARG A 388 -2.32 -16.00 -15.69
CA ARG A 388 -3.55 -16.67 -15.29
C ARG A 388 -3.27 -17.57 -14.09
N ASN A 389 -3.78 -17.15 -12.95
CA ASN A 389 -3.64 -17.87 -11.68
C ASN A 389 -4.93 -18.59 -11.26
N ASP A 390 -6.00 -18.41 -12.03
CA ASP A 390 -7.25 -19.17 -11.95
C ASP A 390 -7.09 -20.61 -12.43
N ILE A 391 -5.95 -20.93 -13.04
CA ILE A 391 -5.59 -22.23 -13.58
C ILE A 391 -4.43 -22.79 -12.75
N SER A 392 -4.51 -24.06 -12.36
CA SER A 392 -3.42 -24.78 -11.69
C SER A 392 -2.89 -25.86 -12.64
N PRO A 393 -1.60 -25.83 -13.04
CA PRO A 393 -0.59 -24.86 -12.63
C PRO A 393 -0.76 -23.48 -13.28
N PRO A 394 -0.28 -22.38 -12.65
CA PRO A 394 -0.42 -21.04 -13.20
C PRO A 394 0.35 -20.90 -14.52
N ILE A 395 -0.26 -20.22 -15.49
CA ILE A 395 0.29 -20.06 -16.85
C ILE A 395 0.38 -18.57 -17.21
N VAL A 396 1.25 -18.25 -18.17
CA VAL A 396 1.33 -16.91 -18.77
C VAL A 396 0.69 -16.96 -20.15
N GLU A 397 -0.34 -16.15 -20.36
CA GLU A 397 -0.91 -15.87 -21.67
C GLU A 397 -0.07 -14.78 -22.34
N ILE A 398 0.46 -15.03 -23.52
CA ILE A 398 1.28 -14.11 -24.30
C ILE A 398 0.52 -13.73 -25.57
N LYS A 399 0.48 -12.43 -25.86
CA LYS A 399 -0.15 -11.84 -27.03
C LYS A 399 0.90 -11.14 -27.90
N ASP A 400 0.92 -11.47 -29.18
CA ASP A 400 1.75 -10.83 -30.19
C ASP A 400 1.03 -9.62 -30.80
N LEU A 401 1.62 -8.43 -30.60
CA LEU A 401 1.07 -7.16 -31.06
C LEU A 401 1.60 -6.76 -32.45
N ARG A 402 2.49 -7.55 -33.06
CA ARG A 402 3.13 -7.23 -34.34
C ARG A 402 2.16 -7.50 -35.49
N GLU A 403 1.74 -6.44 -36.19
CA GLU A 403 0.86 -6.58 -37.37
C GLU A 403 1.60 -7.11 -38.59
N ASN A 404 2.90 -6.86 -38.71
CA ASN A 404 3.74 -7.23 -39.85
C ASN A 404 4.14 -8.72 -39.89
N VAL A 405 3.87 -9.48 -38.83
CA VAL A 405 4.23 -10.90 -38.74
C VAL A 405 3.00 -11.76 -39.03
N THR A 406 3.03 -12.50 -40.13
CA THR A 406 1.95 -13.40 -40.60
C THR A 406 2.39 -14.86 -40.57
N GLY A 407 1.45 -15.79 -40.36
CA GLY A 407 1.72 -17.24 -40.42
C GLY A 407 2.17 -17.88 -39.09
N GLY A 408 1.76 -17.29 -37.97
CA GLY A 408 1.92 -17.85 -36.62
C GLY A 408 0.79 -17.41 -35.69
N ASP A 409 0.74 -18.02 -34.51
CA ASP A 409 -0.30 -17.75 -33.52
C ASP A 409 -0.13 -16.35 -32.92
N LYS A 410 -1.25 -15.63 -32.77
CA LYS A 410 -1.27 -14.30 -32.16
C LYS A 410 -1.36 -14.35 -30.64
N GLU A 411 -1.85 -15.45 -30.08
CA GLU A 411 -1.99 -15.66 -28.65
C GLU A 411 -1.62 -17.11 -28.34
N TRP A 412 -0.81 -17.33 -27.31
CA TRP A 412 -0.43 -18.67 -26.82
C TRP A 412 -0.12 -18.63 -25.32
N THR A 413 0.04 -19.80 -24.71
CA THR A 413 0.29 -19.94 -23.28
C THR A 413 1.64 -20.58 -23.00
N GLU A 414 2.34 -20.11 -21.98
CA GLU A 414 3.60 -20.69 -21.50
C GLU A 414 3.54 -21.00 -20.00
N SER A 415 4.28 -22.01 -19.57
CA SER A 415 4.43 -22.31 -18.15
C SER A 415 5.31 -21.27 -17.45
N ILE A 416 5.05 -21.08 -16.15
CA ILE A 416 5.83 -20.15 -15.32
C ILE A 416 7.01 -20.91 -14.70
N SER A 417 8.22 -20.39 -14.87
CA SER A 417 9.41 -20.90 -14.20
C SER A 417 9.87 -19.94 -13.10
N CYS A 418 10.27 -20.50 -11.97
CA CYS A 418 10.81 -19.75 -10.85
C CYS A 418 12.09 -19.01 -11.26
N LEU A 419 12.12 -17.70 -11.04
CA LEU A 419 13.29 -16.87 -11.37
C LEU A 419 14.52 -17.20 -10.50
N CYS A 420 14.34 -17.88 -9.36
CA CYS A 420 15.41 -18.21 -8.44
C CYS A 420 16.04 -19.58 -8.71
N CYS A 421 15.23 -20.64 -8.89
CA CYS A 421 15.71 -22.01 -9.06
C CYS A 421 15.46 -22.61 -10.46
N GLY A 422 14.77 -21.89 -11.35
CA GLY A 422 14.48 -22.32 -12.72
C GLY A 422 13.44 -23.43 -12.88
N ARG A 423 12.94 -24.00 -11.77
CA ARG A 423 11.90 -25.05 -11.79
C ARG A 423 10.53 -24.43 -12.12
N GLN A 424 9.69 -25.19 -12.81
CA GLN A 424 8.31 -24.79 -13.10
C GLN A 424 7.53 -24.63 -11.80
N ILE A 425 6.73 -23.57 -11.72
CA ILE A 425 5.81 -23.31 -10.61
C ILE A 425 4.52 -24.07 -10.89
N HIS A 426 4.01 -24.80 -9.91
CA HIS A 426 2.85 -25.68 -10.02
C HIS A 426 1.65 -25.20 -9.21
#